data_AF-A0A1E1WCW9-F1
#
_entry.id   AF-A0A1E1WCW9-F1
#
_cell.length_a   1.000
_cell.length_b   1.000
_cell.length_c   1.000
_cell.angle_alpha   90.00
_cell.angle_beta   90.00
_cell.angle_gamma   90.00
#
_symmetry.space_group_name_H-M   'P 1'
#
loop_
_entity.id
_entity.type
_entity.pdbx_description
1 polymer ?
#
loop_
_entity_poly.entity_id
_entity_poly.type
_entity_poly.pdbx_seq_one_letter_code
_entity_poly.pdbx_strand_id
1 'polypeptide(L)'
;MDDDGDDKDDTKRRTRNLSEKKRRDQFNMLVNELSSMLSTNNRKMDKSTVLKSAISFLKNHNEVTVRSRAHDVQEDWKPAFLSNEEFTYLVLEALEGFVMVFSANGRIHYVSESITSILGHNPADIVNKTIFELTSDEDRPNLYSLLQNPGSSVDPFTDINQ
;
A
#
# COMPACT_ATOMS: atom_id res chain seq x y z
N MET A 1 -26.27 -37.88 50.72
CA MET A 1 -25.83 -38.00 49.32
C MET A 1 -26.04 -36.61 48.75
N ASP A 2 -25.03 -35.75 48.91
CA ASP A 2 -25.14 -34.30 48.62
C ASP A 2 -23.83 -33.79 48.00
N ASP A 3 -23.19 -34.60 47.13
CA ASP A 3 -21.87 -34.30 46.55
C ASP A 3 -21.96 -33.84 45.08
N ASP A 4 -23.10 -34.01 44.41
CA ASP A 4 -23.28 -33.70 42.98
C ASP A 4 -23.51 -32.20 42.66
N GLY A 5 -23.69 -31.37 43.68
CA GLY A 5 -23.99 -29.93 43.53
C GLY A 5 -22.75 -29.07 43.33
N ASP A 6 -21.67 -29.36 44.07
CA ASP A 6 -20.43 -28.57 44.04
C ASP A 6 -19.61 -28.82 42.76
N ASP A 7 -19.58 -30.06 42.26
CA ASP A 7 -18.87 -30.41 41.02
C ASP A 7 -19.45 -29.72 39.77
N LYS A 8 -20.77 -29.47 39.75
CA LYS A 8 -21.43 -28.75 38.65
C LYS A 8 -21.12 -27.25 38.68
N ASP A 9 -21.04 -26.63 39.86
CA ASP A 9 -20.68 -25.20 39.97
C ASP A 9 -19.20 -24.99 39.62
N ASP A 10 -18.32 -25.89 40.05
CA ASP A 10 -16.90 -25.86 39.69
C ASP A 10 -16.66 -26.03 38.20
N THR A 11 -17.40 -26.95 37.55
CA THR A 11 -17.33 -27.14 36.10
C THR A 11 -17.80 -25.89 35.34
N LYS A 12 -18.87 -25.24 35.80
CA LYS A 12 -19.37 -23.99 35.20
C LYS A 12 -18.40 -22.83 35.38
N ARG A 13 -17.77 -22.72 36.54
CA ARG A 13 -16.72 -21.71 36.81
C ARG A 13 -15.52 -21.92 35.90
N ARG A 14 -15.06 -23.16 35.74
CA ARG A 14 -13.92 -23.51 34.86
C ARG A 14 -14.20 -23.18 33.39
N THR A 15 -15.38 -23.55 32.87
CA THR A 15 -15.74 -23.26 31.48
C THR A 15 -15.85 -21.75 31.22
N ARG A 16 -16.43 -20.98 32.15
CA ARG A 16 -16.46 -19.51 32.06
C ARG A 16 -15.05 -18.91 32.01
N ASN A 17 -14.16 -19.35 32.89
CA ASN A 17 -12.79 -18.86 32.95
C ASN A 17 -12.00 -19.20 31.67
N LEU A 18 -12.23 -20.37 31.09
CA LEU A 18 -11.62 -20.78 29.82
C LEU A 18 -12.10 -19.91 28.65
N SER A 19 -13.41 -19.64 28.58
CA SER A 19 -14.00 -18.75 27.57
C SER A 19 -13.41 -17.33 27.65
N GLU A 20 -13.30 -16.78 28.86
CA GLU A 20 -12.74 -15.45 29.06
C GLU A 20 -11.24 -15.40 28.72
N LYS A 21 -10.49 -16.45 29.08
CA LYS A 21 -9.08 -16.58 28.67
C LYS A 21 -8.95 -16.58 27.15
N LYS A 22 -9.79 -17.36 26.43
CA LYS A 22 -9.79 -17.40 24.96
C LYS A 22 -10.04 -16.03 24.33
N ARG A 23 -11.00 -15.26 24.86
CA ARG A 23 -11.28 -13.88 24.39
C ARG A 23 -10.09 -12.95 24.61
N ARG A 24 -9.45 -13.03 25.77
CA ARG A 24 -8.27 -12.24 26.09
C ARG A 24 -7.08 -12.59 25.20
N ASP A 25 -6.88 -13.88 24.94
CA ASP A 25 -5.80 -14.36 24.08
C ASP A 25 -6.05 -13.91 22.63
N GLN A 26 -7.29 -13.97 22.13
CA GLN A 26 -7.68 -13.42 20.84
C GLN A 26 -7.43 -11.91 20.74
N PHE A 27 -7.85 -11.14 21.75
CA PHE A 27 -7.58 -9.71 21.80
C PHE A 27 -6.08 -9.40 21.76
N ASN A 28 -5.26 -10.17 22.49
CA ASN A 28 -3.81 -9.99 22.48
C ASN A 28 -3.20 -10.29 21.11
N MET A 29 -3.68 -11.33 20.41
CA MET A 29 -3.23 -11.65 19.05
C MET A 29 -3.53 -10.50 18.10
N LEU A 30 -4.76 -9.99 18.10
CA LEU A 30 -5.16 -8.87 17.22
C LEU A 30 -4.37 -7.59 17.50
N VAL A 31 -4.09 -7.27 18.77
CA VAL A 31 -3.28 -6.10 19.13
C VAL A 31 -1.83 -6.26 18.66
N ASN A 32 -1.27 -7.48 18.72
CA ASN A 32 0.09 -7.72 18.24
C ASN A 32 0.18 -7.63 16.72
N GLU A 33 -0.79 -8.17 16.00
CA GLU A 33 -0.89 -8.06 14.54
C GLU A 33 -0.98 -6.59 14.12
N LEU A 34 -1.88 -5.83 14.74
CA LEU A 34 -2.01 -4.38 14.52
C LEU A 34 -0.71 -3.63 14.84
N SER A 35 -0.02 -4.00 15.93
CA SER A 35 1.28 -3.40 16.28
C SER A 35 2.34 -3.65 15.20
N SER A 36 2.32 -4.81 14.54
CA SER A 36 3.29 -5.14 13.47
C SER A 36 3.04 -4.33 12.21
N MET A 37 1.78 -4.03 11.89
CA MET A 37 1.41 -3.19 10.75
C MET A 37 1.81 -1.72 10.95
N LEU A 38 1.84 -1.26 12.21
CA LEU A 38 2.14 0.15 12.55
C LEU A 38 3.64 0.43 12.76
N SER A 39 4.43 -0.59 13.11
CA SER A 39 5.82 -0.41 13.55
C SER A 39 6.80 -0.81 12.46
N THR A 40 7.39 0.17 11.78
CA THR A 40 8.45 -0.06 10.77
C THR A 40 9.79 -0.48 11.39
N ASN A 41 9.97 -0.28 12.69
CA ASN A 41 11.24 -0.46 13.40
C ASN A 41 11.20 -1.61 14.44
N ASN A 42 10.22 -2.51 14.38
CA ASN A 42 10.04 -3.63 15.32
C ASN A 42 10.01 -3.21 16.82
N ARG A 43 9.68 -1.96 17.13
CA ARG A 43 9.58 -1.50 18.52
C ARG A 43 8.32 -2.05 19.16
N LYS A 44 8.48 -2.70 20.31
CA LYS A 44 7.38 -3.22 21.11
C LYS A 44 6.61 -2.06 21.75
N MET A 45 5.34 -1.94 21.41
CA MET A 45 4.42 -0.93 21.96
C MET A 45 3.51 -1.57 23.01
N ASP A 46 3.12 -0.82 24.03
CA ASP A 46 2.02 -1.24 24.89
C ASP A 46 0.67 -1.13 24.16
N LYS A 47 -0.33 -1.86 24.64
CA LYS A 47 -1.64 -1.95 23.97
C LYS A 47 -2.34 -0.60 23.81
N SER A 48 -2.20 0.31 24.77
CA SER A 48 -2.82 1.64 24.67
C SER A 48 -2.18 2.45 23.57
N THR A 49 -0.84 2.40 23.49
CA THR A 49 -0.10 3.09 22.44
C THR A 49 -0.41 2.50 21.06
N VAL A 50 -0.50 1.18 20.90
CA VAL A 50 -0.92 0.55 19.62
C VAL A 50 -2.27 1.10 19.15
N LEU A 51 -3.28 1.12 20.03
CA LEU A 51 -4.62 1.60 19.67
C LEU A 51 -4.62 3.11 19.36
N LYS A 52 -3.90 3.92 20.13
CA LYS A 52 -3.78 5.36 19.87
C LYS A 52 -3.06 5.64 18.54
N SER A 53 -1.99 4.91 18.25
CA SER A 53 -1.27 5.01 16.98
C SER A 53 -2.12 4.56 15.81
N ALA A 54 -2.92 3.49 15.96
CA ALA A 54 -3.87 3.06 14.93
C ALA A 54 -4.91 4.14 14.61
N ILE A 55 -5.50 4.76 15.65
CA ILE A 55 -6.47 5.84 15.48
C ILE A 55 -5.81 7.05 14.80
N SER A 56 -4.61 7.43 15.24
CA SER A 56 -3.87 8.54 14.62
C SER A 56 -3.54 8.25 13.16
N PHE A 57 -3.12 7.02 12.86
CA PHE A 57 -2.82 6.59 11.49
C PHE A 57 -4.05 6.70 10.60
N LEU A 58 -5.19 6.15 11.02
CA LEU A 58 -6.43 6.20 10.24
C LEU A 58 -6.96 7.63 10.05
N LYS A 59 -6.86 8.49 11.07
CA LYS A 59 -7.24 9.91 10.96
C LYS A 59 -6.35 10.66 9.99
N ASN A 60 -5.03 10.51 10.14
CA ASN A 60 -4.07 11.17 9.25
C ASN A 60 -4.22 10.67 7.81
N HIS A 61 -4.41 9.36 7.61
CA HIS A 61 -4.65 8.80 6.29
C HIS A 61 -5.93 9.39 5.68
N ASN A 62 -7.03 9.47 6.43
CA ASN A 62 -8.27 10.08 5.94
C ASN A 62 -8.08 11.58 5.60
N GLU A 63 -7.35 12.33 6.43
CA GLU A 63 -7.05 13.74 6.14
C GLU A 63 -6.18 13.92 4.90
N VAL A 64 -5.17 13.06 4.71
CA VAL A 64 -4.32 13.05 3.50
C VAL A 64 -5.15 12.71 2.27
N THR A 65 -5.96 11.64 2.31
CA THR A 65 -6.88 11.28 1.22
C THR A 65 -7.83 12.43 0.90
N VAL A 66 -8.42 13.09 1.90
CA VAL A 66 -9.33 14.24 1.69
C VAL A 66 -8.60 15.46 1.11
N ARG A 67 -7.35 15.72 1.49
CA ARG A 67 -6.54 16.81 0.90
C ARG A 67 -6.10 16.51 -0.53
N SER A 68 -5.75 15.26 -0.84
CA SER A 68 -5.45 14.83 -2.22
C SER A 68 -6.67 14.99 -3.13
N ARG A 69 -7.89 14.75 -2.62
CA ARG A 69 -9.15 15.01 -3.36
C ARG A 69 -9.40 16.48 -3.71
N ALA A 70 -8.67 17.44 -3.12
CA ALA A 70 -8.78 18.84 -3.49
C ALA A 70 -7.95 19.21 -4.73
N HIS A 71 -6.97 18.37 -5.11
CA HIS A 71 -6.07 18.59 -6.24
C HIS A 71 -6.15 17.53 -7.34
N ASP A 72 -6.74 16.36 -7.06
CA ASP A 72 -6.96 15.30 -8.05
C ASP A 72 -8.42 15.16 -8.49
N VAL A 73 -8.57 14.78 -9.76
CA VAL A 73 -9.84 14.51 -10.44
C VAL A 73 -10.66 13.47 -9.66
N GLN A 74 -11.94 13.76 -9.40
CA GLN A 74 -12.91 12.92 -8.67
C GLN A 74 -12.66 11.41 -8.80
N GLU A 75 -12.37 10.71 -7.70
CA GLU A 75 -12.06 9.26 -7.61
C GLU A 75 -13.19 8.27 -8.00
N ASP A 76 -14.17 8.67 -8.82
CA ASP A 76 -15.18 7.73 -9.37
C ASP A 76 -14.71 7.05 -10.69
N TRP A 77 -13.38 7.03 -10.93
CA TRP A 77 -12.79 6.41 -12.13
C TRP A 77 -12.82 4.88 -12.10
N LYS A 78 -12.82 4.27 -10.90
CA LYS A 78 -12.85 2.82 -10.74
C LYS A 78 -14.26 2.34 -10.36
N PRO A 79 -14.97 1.63 -11.25
CA PRO A 79 -16.24 1.00 -10.90
C PRO A 79 -16.13 0.07 -9.68
N ALA A 80 -17.13 0.09 -8.80
CA ALA A 80 -17.14 -0.70 -7.56
C ALA A 80 -17.15 -2.23 -7.79
N PHE A 81 -17.53 -2.68 -8.99
CA PHE A 81 -17.53 -4.10 -9.35
C PHE A 81 -16.15 -4.64 -9.72
N LEU A 82 -15.17 -3.76 -9.97
CA LEU A 82 -13.80 -4.16 -10.27
C LEU A 82 -12.95 -4.18 -9.01
N SER A 83 -12.24 -5.29 -8.79
CA SER A 83 -11.09 -5.32 -7.90
C SER A 83 -10.00 -4.37 -8.41
N ASN A 84 -9.04 -4.01 -7.53
CA ASN A 84 -7.92 -3.16 -7.94
C ASN A 84 -7.08 -3.84 -9.03
N GLU A 85 -6.92 -5.16 -8.97
CA GLU A 85 -6.17 -5.93 -9.96
C GLU A 85 -6.85 -5.90 -11.34
N GLU A 86 -8.16 -6.16 -11.41
CA GLU A 86 -8.92 -6.11 -12.66
C GLU A 86 -8.94 -4.70 -13.25
N PHE A 87 -9.07 -3.66 -12.41
CA PHE A 87 -9.03 -2.29 -12.89
C PHE A 87 -7.65 -1.89 -13.41
N THR A 88 -6.57 -2.24 -12.70
CA THR A 88 -5.20 -2.01 -13.17
C THR A 88 -4.95 -2.71 -14.50
N TYR A 89 -5.37 -3.97 -14.63
CA TYR A 89 -5.22 -4.71 -15.88
C TYR A 89 -5.98 -4.03 -17.03
N LEU A 90 -7.26 -3.68 -16.81
CA LEU A 90 -8.09 -2.98 -17.79
C LEU A 90 -7.48 -1.65 -18.25
N VAL A 91 -6.99 -0.83 -17.30
CA VAL A 91 -6.39 0.47 -17.62
C VAL A 91 -5.10 0.29 -18.41
N LEU A 92 -4.24 -0.65 -18.01
CA LEU A 92 -2.98 -0.89 -18.72
C LEU A 92 -3.21 -1.48 -20.11
N GLU A 93 -4.19 -2.36 -20.28
CA GLU A 93 -4.56 -2.90 -21.59
C GLU A 93 -5.13 -1.80 -22.50
N ALA A 94 -6.06 -0.99 -21.99
CA ALA A 94 -6.69 0.09 -22.77
C ALA A 94 -5.72 1.21 -23.18
N LEU A 95 -4.68 1.47 -22.39
CA LEU A 95 -3.67 2.48 -22.67
C LEU A 95 -2.44 1.95 -23.41
N GLU A 96 -2.38 0.64 -23.68
CA GLU A 96 -1.14 -0.04 -24.10
C GLU A 96 0.03 0.37 -23.19
N GLY A 97 -0.23 0.39 -21.87
CA GLY A 97 0.64 0.97 -20.85
C GLY A 97 1.34 -0.07 -19.97
N PHE A 98 2.39 0.37 -19.31
CA PHE A 98 3.06 -0.40 -18.26
C PHE A 98 3.33 0.47 -17.03
N VAL A 99 3.48 -0.17 -15.88
CA VAL A 99 3.84 0.49 -14.62
C VAL A 99 5.33 0.27 -14.38
N MET A 100 6.03 1.32 -13.99
CA MET A 100 7.42 1.24 -13.55
C MET A 100 7.61 2.03 -12.26
N VAL A 101 8.38 1.46 -11.35
CA VAL A 101 8.79 2.13 -10.11
C VAL A 101 10.31 2.21 -10.10
N PHE A 102 10.82 3.44 -10.00
CA PHE A 102 12.24 3.72 -9.89
C PHE A 102 12.48 4.78 -8.81
N SER A 103 13.67 4.77 -8.23
CA SER A 103 14.10 5.76 -7.23
C SER A 103 14.38 7.13 -7.86
N ALA A 104 14.51 8.17 -7.02
CA ALA A 104 14.82 9.53 -7.48
C ALA A 104 16.15 9.66 -8.26
N ASN A 105 17.08 8.72 -8.08
CA ASN A 105 18.32 8.62 -8.88
C ASN A 105 18.18 7.72 -10.12
N GLY A 106 16.96 7.32 -10.47
CA GLY A 106 16.63 6.59 -11.70
C GLY A 106 16.78 5.06 -11.63
N ARG A 107 17.09 4.45 -10.49
CA ARG A 107 17.24 2.99 -10.39
C ARG A 107 15.89 2.30 -10.39
N ILE A 108 15.69 1.35 -11.31
CA ILE A 108 14.42 0.63 -11.47
C ILE A 108 14.31 -0.47 -10.42
N HIS A 109 13.23 -0.44 -9.64
CA HIS A 109 12.90 -1.40 -8.60
C HIS A 109 11.82 -2.38 -9.04
N TYR A 110 10.90 -1.94 -9.90
CA TYR A 110 9.80 -2.75 -10.40
C TYR A 110 9.40 -2.29 -11.79
N VAL A 111 8.98 -3.24 -12.62
CA VAL A 111 8.30 -2.99 -13.88
C VAL A 111 7.26 -4.08 -14.11
N SER A 112 6.09 -3.72 -14.66
CA SER A 112 5.04 -4.70 -14.98
C SER A 112 5.39 -5.52 -16.21
N GLU A 113 4.85 -6.75 -16.29
CA GLU A 113 5.08 -7.68 -17.40
C GLU A 113 4.72 -7.10 -18.78
N SER A 114 3.77 -6.15 -18.83
CA SER A 114 3.34 -5.49 -20.06
C SER A 114 4.45 -4.71 -20.79
N ILE A 115 5.57 -4.39 -20.13
CA ILE A 115 6.74 -3.80 -20.83
C ILE A 115 7.26 -4.73 -21.94
N THR A 116 7.09 -6.04 -21.82
CA THR A 116 7.53 -7.00 -22.84
C THR A 116 6.75 -6.82 -24.13
N SER A 117 5.42 -6.70 -24.06
CA SER A 117 4.59 -6.52 -25.24
C SER A 117 4.72 -5.13 -25.86
N ILE A 118 5.04 -4.12 -25.06
CA ILE A 118 5.10 -2.72 -25.50
C ILE A 118 6.49 -2.33 -26.02
N LEU A 119 7.55 -2.64 -25.26
CA LEU A 119 8.93 -2.25 -25.57
C LEU A 119 9.85 -3.43 -25.93
N GLY A 120 9.38 -4.67 -25.80
CA GLY A 120 10.18 -5.86 -26.12
C GLY A 120 11.22 -6.25 -25.05
N HIS A 121 11.17 -5.64 -23.87
CA HIS A 121 12.10 -5.94 -22.78
C HIS A 121 11.55 -6.95 -21.79
N ASN A 122 12.35 -7.93 -21.39
CA ASN A 122 12.01 -8.80 -20.28
C ASN A 122 12.18 -8.05 -18.95
N PRO A 123 11.17 -8.01 -18.06
CA PRO A 123 11.25 -7.35 -16.76
C PRO A 123 12.51 -7.69 -15.96
N ALA A 124 12.92 -8.97 -15.96
CA ALA A 124 14.09 -9.43 -15.21
C ALA A 124 15.40 -8.76 -15.66
N ASP A 125 15.48 -8.38 -16.94
CA ASP A 125 16.65 -7.71 -17.50
C ASP A 125 16.66 -6.21 -17.23
N ILE A 126 15.53 -5.63 -16.85
CA ILE A 126 15.34 -4.20 -16.63
C ILE A 126 15.47 -3.83 -15.15
N VAL A 127 14.98 -4.69 -14.26
CA VAL A 127 15.08 -4.46 -12.82
C VAL A 127 16.55 -4.29 -12.42
N ASN A 128 16.83 -3.32 -11.55
CA ASN A 128 18.15 -2.87 -11.11
C ASN A 128 18.98 -2.06 -12.11
N LYS A 129 18.56 -1.90 -13.36
CA LYS A 129 19.14 -0.92 -14.30
C LYS A 129 18.66 0.49 -13.98
N THR A 130 19.26 1.47 -14.62
CA THR A 130 18.77 2.86 -14.56
C THR A 130 17.79 3.14 -15.69
N ILE A 131 16.79 3.98 -15.44
CA ILE A 131 15.84 4.44 -16.48
C ILE A 131 16.54 5.18 -17.62
N PHE A 132 17.69 5.79 -17.33
CA PHE A 132 18.51 6.47 -18.32
C PHE A 132 19.06 5.50 -19.38
N GLU A 133 19.33 4.24 -19.04
CA GLU A 133 19.77 3.22 -20.01
C GLU A 133 18.69 2.89 -21.05
N LEU A 134 17.42 3.11 -20.71
CA LEU A 134 16.28 2.92 -21.61
C LEU A 134 15.87 4.20 -22.34
N THR A 135 16.46 5.33 -21.94
CA THR A 135 16.16 6.65 -22.49
C THR A 135 17.18 6.99 -23.58
N SER A 136 16.70 7.60 -24.65
CA SER A 136 17.54 8.14 -25.73
C SER A 136 18.56 9.14 -25.17
N ASP A 137 19.72 9.27 -25.83
CA ASP A 137 20.74 10.25 -25.41
C ASP A 137 20.21 11.70 -25.42
N GLU A 138 19.28 11.99 -26.33
CA GLU A 138 18.66 13.31 -26.50
C GLU A 138 17.72 13.67 -25.33
N ASP A 139 16.98 12.69 -24.80
CA ASP A 139 15.97 12.92 -23.74
C ASP A 139 16.55 12.80 -22.32
N ARG A 140 17.72 12.17 -22.16
CA ARG A 140 18.38 11.99 -20.85
C ARG A 140 18.52 13.28 -20.05
N PRO A 141 19.00 14.42 -20.60
CA PRO A 141 19.14 15.65 -19.83
C PRO A 141 17.82 16.15 -19.25
N ASN A 142 16.74 16.06 -20.04
CA ASN A 142 15.40 16.46 -19.63
C ASN A 142 14.89 15.56 -18.51
N LEU A 143 15.05 14.24 -18.66
CA LEU A 143 14.66 13.27 -17.63
C LEU A 143 15.46 13.47 -16.33
N TYR A 144 16.77 13.69 -16.41
CA TYR A 144 17.61 14.00 -15.25
C TYR A 144 17.12 15.24 -14.51
N SER A 145 16.82 16.32 -15.26
CA SER A 145 16.30 17.56 -14.69
C SER A 145 14.95 17.34 -13.99
N LEU A 146 14.03 16.61 -14.63
CA LEU A 146 12.71 16.30 -14.09
C LEU A 146 12.79 15.51 -12.77
N LEU A 147 13.71 14.53 -12.69
CA LEU A 147 13.89 13.71 -11.50
C LEU A 147 14.57 14.47 -10.34
N GLN A 148 15.44 15.44 -10.64
CA GLN A 148 16.06 16.30 -9.62
C GLN A 148 15.12 17.40 -9.12
N ASN A 149 14.24 17.91 -9.98
CA ASN A 149 13.33 19.01 -9.69
C ASN A 149 11.88 18.65 -10.10
N PRO A 150 11.19 17.78 -9.35
CA PRO A 150 9.84 17.32 -9.70
C PRO A 150 8.76 18.42 -9.72
N GLY A 151 9.05 19.61 -9.18
CA GLY A 151 8.12 20.75 -9.12
C GLY A 151 8.12 21.67 -10.34
N SER A 152 8.96 21.44 -11.35
CA SER A 152 9.08 22.28 -12.55
C SER A 152 8.50 21.65 -13.82
N SER A 153 7.55 20.71 -13.70
CA SER A 153 6.95 20.05 -14.86
C SER A 153 6.31 21.08 -15.79
N VAL A 154 6.95 21.31 -16.94
CA VAL A 154 6.35 22.00 -18.09
C VAL A 154 5.24 21.08 -18.59
N ASP A 155 4.03 21.62 -18.69
CA ASP A 155 2.90 20.89 -19.27
C ASP A 155 3.26 20.55 -20.74
N PRO A 156 3.36 19.26 -21.10
CA PRO A 156 3.74 18.85 -22.46
C PRO A 156 2.69 19.26 -23.52
N PHE A 157 1.51 19.76 -23.11
CA PHE A 157 0.47 20.24 -24.02
C PHE A 157 0.54 21.76 -24.28
N THR A 158 1.52 22.48 -23.71
CA THR A 158 1.60 23.95 -23.88
C THR A 158 1.95 24.37 -25.32
N ASP A 159 2.64 23.51 -26.08
CA ASP A 159 3.16 23.85 -27.42
C ASP A 159 2.25 23.47 -28.60
N ILE A 160 1.05 22.91 -28.35
CA ILE A 160 0.14 22.50 -29.45
C ILE A 160 -0.81 23.64 -29.89
N ASN A 161 -0.65 24.85 -29.34
CA ASN A 161 -1.50 26.01 -29.65
C ASN A 161 -0.72 27.27 -30.09
N GLN A 162 0.47 27.12 -30.67
CA GLN A 162 1.17 28.23 -31.36
C GLN A 162 1.38 27.93 -32.84
#